data_AF-A0A7C3BJR8-F1
#
_entry.id   AF-A0A7C3BJR8-F1
#
_cell.length_a   1.000
_cell.length_b   1.000
_cell.length_c   1.000
_cell.angle_alpha   90.00
_cell.angle_beta   90.00
_cell.angle_gamma   90.00
#
_symmetry.space_group_name_H-M   'P 1'
#
loop_
_entity.id
_entity.type
_entity.pdbx_description
1 polymer ?
#
loop_
_entity_poly.entity_id
_entity_poly.type
_entity_poly.pdbx_seq_one_letter_code
_entity_poly.pdbx_strand_id
1 'polypeptide(L)' 'MNDQEKLRVLIPHWIEHNHEHADEFRRWAEQAGDAAPDIQAAAEAITRANESLAAALKKLGGAASHHHHKA' A
#
# COMPACT_ATOMS: atom_id res chain seq x y z
N MET A 1 -1.80 -22.33 5.39
CA MET A 1 -2.23 -21.06 4.79
C MET A 1 -2.09 -21.19 3.29
N ASN A 2 -3.16 -20.99 2.52
CA ASN A 2 -3.07 -20.99 1.06
C ASN A 2 -2.56 -19.63 0.54
N ASP A 3 -2.21 -19.55 -0.74
CA ASP A 3 -1.64 -18.33 -1.33
C ASP A 3 -2.59 -17.12 -1.23
N GLN A 4 -3.90 -17.34 -1.32
CA GLN A 4 -4.90 -16.27 -1.17
C GLN A 4 -4.96 -15.73 0.26
N GLU A 5 -4.90 -16.61 1.28
CA GLU A 5 -4.81 -16.21 2.68
C GLU A 5 -3.51 -15.45 2.97
N LYS A 6 -2.40 -15.85 2.34
CA LYS A 6 -1.14 -15.10 2.41
C LYS A 6 -1.28 -13.69 1.85
N LEU A 7 -1.92 -13.53 0.70
CA LEU A 7 -2.18 -12.21 0.09
C LEU A 7 -3.06 -11.34 0.98
N ARG A 8 -4.04 -11.91 1.69
CA ARG A 8 -4.90 -11.16 2.63
C ARG A 8 -4.14 -10.59 3.83
N VAL A 9 -2.97 -11.14 4.15
CA VAL A 9 -2.04 -10.61 5.16
C VAL A 9 -1.08 -9.60 4.55
N LEU A 10 -0.48 -9.93 3.39
CA LEU A 10 0.54 -9.09 2.76
C LEU A 10 0.00 -7.77 2.19
N ILE A 11 -1.18 -7.78 1.58
CA ILE A 11 -1.74 -6.59 0.91
C ILE A 11 -1.91 -5.41 1.87
N PRO A 12 -2.50 -5.57 3.08
CA PRO A 12 -2.52 -4.50 4.09
C PRO A 12 -1.13 -3.94 4.42
N HIS A 13 -0.13 -4.82 4.60
CA HIS A 13 1.24 -4.39 4.88
C HIS A 13 1.86 -3.59 3.72
N TRP A 14 1.62 -3.99 2.47
CA TRP A 14 2.09 -3.23 1.31
C TRP A 14 1.40 -1.88 1.18
N ILE A 15 0.09 -1.80 1.45
CA ILE A 15 -0.64 -0.52 1.43
C ILE A 15 -0.04 0.44 2.46
N GLU A 16 0.23 -0.04 3.68
CA GLU A 16 0.86 0.77 4.73
C GLU A 16 2.25 1.28 4.29
N HIS A 17 3.10 0.38 3.81
CA HIS A 17 4.45 0.75 3.37
C HIS A 17 4.43 1.72 2.18
N ASN A 18 3.48 1.56 1.26
CA ASN A 18 3.29 2.46 0.16
C ASN A 18 2.86 3.87 0.62
N HIS A 19 2.10 3.99 1.71
CA HIS A 19 1.80 5.30 2.31
C HIS A 19 3.06 5.96 2.85
N GLU A 20 3.91 5.22 3.57
CA GLU A 20 5.21 5.72 4.05
C GLU A 20 6.08 6.23 2.90
N HIS A 21 6.20 5.47 1.81
CA HIS A 21 6.93 5.89 0.62
C HIS A 21 6.31 7.11 -0.06
N ALA A 22 4.98 7.17 -0.19
CA ALA A 22 4.33 8.33 -0.81
C ALA A 22 4.61 9.61 -0.02
N ASP A 23 4.58 9.54 1.31
CA ASP A 23 4.87 10.68 2.18
C ASP A 23 6.35 11.07 2.13
N GLU A 24 7.26 10.11 2.10
CA GLU A 24 8.68 10.37 1.92
C GLU A 24 8.98 11.04 0.57
N PHE A 25 8.37 10.56 -0.53
CA PHE A 25 8.51 11.16 -1.85
C PHE A 25 8.00 12.61 -1.86
N ARG A 26 6.84 12.88 -1.24
CA ARG A 26 6.32 14.25 -1.12
C ARG A 26 7.27 15.17 -0.38
N ARG A 27 7.86 14.71 0.72
CA ARG A 27 8.87 15.48 1.49
C ARG A 27 10.10 15.79 0.65
N TRP A 28 10.60 14.83 -0.13
CA TRP A 28 11.75 15.06 -1.00
C TRP A 28 11.43 15.96 -2.20
N ALA A 29 10.21 15.89 -2.73
CA ALA A 29 9.78 16.77 -3.81
C ALA A 29 9.87 18.26 -3.41
N GLU A 30 9.69 18.61 -2.13
CA GLU A 30 9.85 20.00 -1.64
C GLU A 30 11.27 20.55 -1.85
N GLN A 31 12.27 19.67 -1.96
CA GLN A 31 13.70 20.03 -2.07
C GLN A 31 14.31 19.63 -3.42
N ALA A 32 13.52 19.06 -4.33
CA ALA A 32 13.99 18.44 -5.56
C ALA A 32 14.17 19.40 -6.76
N GLY A 33 13.83 20.68 -6.61
CA GLY A 33 13.92 21.66 -7.70
C GLY A 33 13.12 21.21 -8.93
N ASP A 34 13.77 21.19 -10.09
CA ASP A 34 13.14 20.82 -11.36
C ASP A 34 12.65 19.36 -11.41
N ALA A 35 13.15 18.48 -10.53
CA ALA A 35 12.71 17.09 -10.43
C ALA A 35 11.48 16.89 -9.53
N ALA A 36 10.99 17.93 -8.87
CA ALA A 36 9.83 17.86 -7.99
C ALA A 36 8.56 17.28 -8.67
N PRO A 37 8.20 17.66 -9.92
CA PRO A 37 7.02 17.13 -10.57
C PRO A 37 7.08 15.61 -10.79
N ASP A 38 8.26 15.08 -11.14
CA ASP A 38 8.44 13.64 -11.36
C ASP A 38 8.35 12.84 -10.06
N ILE A 39 8.91 13.36 -8.97
CA ILE A 39 8.83 12.73 -7.64
C ILE A 39 7.39 12.79 -7.10
N GLN A 40 6.66 13.89 -7.32
CA GLN A 40 5.24 13.98 -6.99
C GLN A 40 4.42 12.97 -7.79
N ALA A 41 4.68 12.82 -9.09
CA ALA A 41 4.02 11.83 -9.93
C ALA A 41 4.27 10.39 -9.43
N ALA A 42 5.47 10.10 -8.91
CA ALA A 42 5.77 8.82 -8.27
C ALA A 42 4.94 8.59 -6.99
N ALA A 43 4.79 9.61 -6.14
CA ALA A 43 3.95 9.55 -4.93
C ALA A 43 2.46 9.33 -5.25
N GLU A 44 1.97 9.92 -6.35
CA GLU A 44 0.61 9.65 -6.81
C GLU A 44 0.46 8.24 -7.38
N ALA A 45 1.44 7.77 -8.15
CA ALA A 45 1.41 6.44 -8.74
C ALA A 45 1.34 5.34 -7.66
N ILE A 46 2.11 5.48 -6.58
CA ILE A 46 2.07 4.51 -5.47
C ILE A 46 0.75 4.61 -4.69
N THR A 47 0.17 5.81 -4.58
CA THR A 47 -1.17 5.98 -3.99
C THR A 47 -2.25 5.29 -4.84
N ARG A 48 -2.19 5.38 -6.18
CA ARG A 48 -3.09 4.64 -7.09
C ARG A 48 -2.88 3.13 -7.02
N ALA A 49 -1.66 2.67 -6.77
CA ALA A 49 -1.40 1.26 -6.52
C ALA A 49 -2.16 0.76 -5.27
N ASN A 50 -2.26 1.57 -4.22
CA ASN A 50 -3.03 1.24 -3.02
C ASN A 50 -4.52 1.03 -3.30
N GLU A 51 -5.13 1.82 -4.19
CA GLU A 51 -6.53 1.63 -4.60
C GLU A 51 -6.74 0.26 -5.29
N SER A 52 -5.82 -0.10 -6.18
CA SER A 52 -5.84 -1.40 -6.87
C SER A 52 -5.63 -2.56 -5.89
N LEU A 53 -4.71 -2.40 -4.93
CA LEU A 53 -4.46 -3.36 -3.87
C LEU A 53 -5.67 -3.54 -2.95
N ALA A 54 -6.33 -2.44 -2.56
CA ALA A 54 -7.55 -2.48 -1.76
C ALA A 54 -8.69 -3.20 -2.51
N ALA A 55 -8.84 -2.95 -3.81
CA ALA A 55 -9.80 -3.65 -4.64
C ALA A 55 -9.48 -5.16 -4.74
N ALA A 56 -8.20 -5.53 -4.85
CA ALA A 56 -7.76 -6.93 -4.83
C ALA A 56 -8.09 -7.59 -3.47
N LEU A 57 -7.80 -6.91 -2.36
CA LEU A 57 -8.11 -7.40 -1.01
C LEU A 57 -9.61 -7.65 -0.84
N LYS A 58 -10.47 -6.75 -1.34
CA LYS A 58 -11.93 -6.93 -1.33
C LYS A 58 -12.35 -8.19 -2.08
N LYS A 59 -11.79 -8.45 -3.27
CA LYS A 59 -12.05 -9.66 -4.07
C LYS A 59 -11.56 -10.94 -3.39
N LEU A 60 -10.53 -10.84 -2.56
CA LEU A 60 -9.98 -11.94 -1.77
C LEU A 60 -10.75 -12.21 -0.45
N GLY A 61 -11.83 -11.48 -0.19
CA GLY A 61 -12.64 -11.66 1.03
C GLY A 61 -12.23 -10.77 2.21
N GLY A 62 -11.52 -9.67 1.95
CA GLY A 62 -11.09 -8.70 2.96
C GLY A 62 -9.83 -9.13 3.72
N ALA A 63 -9.37 -8.27 4.66
CA ALA A 63 -8.26 -8.61 5.53
C ALA A 63 -8.53 -9.93 6.28
N ALA A 64 -7.49 -10.72 6.52
CA ALA A 64 -7.65 -11.91 7.36
C ALA A 64 -8.02 -11.48 8.78
N SER A 65 -9.26 -11.73 9.20
CA SER A 65 -9.64 -11.55 10.60
C SER A 65 -8.75 -12.45 11.46
N HIS A 66 -8.03 -11.88 12.42
CA HIS A 66 -7.36 -12.63 13.47
C HIS A 66 -8.41 -13.45 14.24
N HIS A 67 -8.68 -14.67 13.80
CA HIS A 67 -9.31 -15.69 14.64
C HIS A 67 -8.30 -16.03 15.72
N HIS A 68 -8.33 -15.28 16.82
CA HIS A 68 -7.76 -15.70 18.09
C HIS A 68 -8.43 -17.02 18.48
N HIS A 69 -7.77 -18.14 18.20
CA HIS A 69 -8.14 -19.41 18.77
C HIS A 69 -7.73 -19.36 20.25
N LYS A 70 -8.68 -19.02 21.11
CA LYS A 70 -8.57 -19.22 22.55
C LYS A 70 -9.33 -20.51 22.86
N ALA A 71 -8.60 -21.58 23.18
CA ALA A 71 -9.09 -22.77 23.86
C ALA A 71 -8.08 -23.09 24.96
#